data_AF-A0A1F3XA57-F1
#
_entry.id   AF-A0A1F3XA57-F1
#
_cell.length_a   1.000
_cell.length_b   1.000
_cell.length_c   1.000
_cell.angle_alpha   90.00
_cell.angle_beta   90.00
_cell.angle_gamma   90.00
#
_symmetry.space_group_name_H-M   'P 1'
#
loop_
_entity.id
_entity.type
_entity.pdbx_description
1 polymer ?
#
loop_
_entity_poly.entity_id
_entity_poly.type
_entity_poly.pdbx_seq_one_letter_code
_entity_poly.pdbx_strand_id
1 'polypeptide(L)' 'MAADFRLEDAPRESRTLFAHAEAQARFGASVFWVREGMLSDELMRTFLETWQTKRDGTKRGIVEIKT' A
#
# COMPACT_ATOMS: atom_id res chain seq x y z
N MET A 1 -2.70 12.91 3.22
CA MET A 1 -1.40 12.48 3.79
C MET A 1 -0.59 13.74 4.01
N ALA A 2 0.05 13.94 5.15
CA ALA A 2 0.76 15.20 5.38
C ALA A 2 1.82 15.41 4.29
N ALA A 3 1.81 16.58 3.64
CA ALA A 3 2.63 16.85 2.45
C ALA A 3 4.15 16.83 2.73
N ASP A 4 4.51 16.76 4.00
CA ASP A 4 5.85 16.75 4.57
C ASP A 4 6.28 15.35 5.04
N PHE A 5 5.57 14.27 4.71
CA PHE A 5 6.03 12.92 5.06
C PHE A 5 7.39 12.63 4.41
N ARG A 6 8.38 12.32 5.27
CA ARG A 6 9.73 11.91 4.87
C ARG A 6 10.01 10.51 5.40
N LEU A 7 10.37 9.59 4.51
CA LEU A 7 10.69 8.21 4.90
C LEU A 7 11.88 8.15 5.86
N GLU A 8 12.79 9.12 5.77
CA GLU A 8 13.96 9.23 6.63
C GLU A 8 13.59 9.53 8.09
N ASP A 9 12.42 10.14 8.33
CA ASP A 9 11.95 10.46 9.67
C ASP A 9 11.22 9.29 10.33
N ALA A 10 10.88 8.25 9.56
CA ALA A 10 10.25 7.03 10.08
C ALA A 10 11.26 6.17 10.88
N PRO A 11 10.80 5.46 11.94
CA PRO A 11 11.62 4.49 12.66
C PRO A 11 12.26 3.48 11.70
N ARG A 12 13.53 3.12 11.96
CA ARG A 12 14.34 2.33 11.01
C ARG A 12 13.70 0.98 10.69
N GLU A 13 13.10 0.34 11.68
CA GLU A 13 12.36 -0.90 11.56
C GLU A 13 11.17 -0.80 10.61
N SER A 14 10.50 0.35 10.59
CA SER A 14 9.31 0.61 9.77
C SER A 14 9.65 0.95 8.32
N ARG A 15 10.86 1.44 8.03
CA ARG A 15 11.26 1.84 6.67
C ARG A 15 11.16 0.71 5.65
N THR A 16 11.40 -0.53 6.10
CA THR A 16 11.32 -1.73 5.24
C THR A 16 9.91 -1.98 4.70
N LEU A 17 8.87 -1.46 5.37
CA LEU A 17 7.49 -1.50 4.87
C LEU A 17 7.31 -0.66 3.60
N PHE A 18 8.20 0.30 3.33
CA PHE A 18 8.09 1.22 2.20
C PHE A 18 8.75 0.70 0.92
N ALA A 19 9.53 -0.38 0.99
CA ALA A 19 10.16 -1.02 -0.15
C ALA A 19 9.51 -2.39 -0.43
N HIS A 20 8.93 -2.56 -1.63
CA HIS A 20 8.16 -3.78 -1.95
C HIS A 20 8.95 -5.07 -1.78
N ALA A 21 10.18 -5.15 -2.31
CA ALA A 21 11.00 -6.34 -2.21
C ALA A 21 11.31 -6.71 -0.75
N GLU A 22 11.58 -5.72 0.09
CA GLU A 22 11.87 -5.93 1.51
C GLU A 22 10.62 -6.32 2.30
N ALA A 23 9.50 -5.64 2.08
CA ALA A 23 8.23 -5.93 2.72
C ALA A 23 7.75 -7.36 2.40
N GLN A 24 7.88 -7.77 1.13
CA GLN A 24 7.54 -9.12 0.70
C GLN A 24 8.47 -10.16 1.33
N ALA A 25 9.79 -9.93 1.33
CA ALA A 25 10.75 -10.87 1.90
C ALA A 25 10.61 -11.03 3.43
N ARG A 26 10.31 -9.93 4.14
CA ARG A 26 10.29 -9.90 5.60
C ARG A 26 8.93 -10.25 6.21
N PHE A 27 7.84 -9.85 5.55
CA PHE A 27 6.48 -9.95 6.12
C PHE A 27 5.52 -10.73 5.22
N GLY A 28 5.93 -11.15 4.02
CA GLY A 28 5.00 -11.71 3.02
C GLY A 28 3.94 -10.69 2.58
N ALA A 29 4.22 -9.40 2.75
CA ALA A 29 3.28 -8.31 2.51
C ALA A 29 3.55 -7.65 1.16
N SER A 30 2.48 -7.48 0.38
CA SER A 30 2.52 -6.72 -0.87
C SER A 30 2.15 -5.27 -0.59
N VAL A 31 3.11 -4.36 -0.78
CA VAL A 31 2.92 -2.91 -0.60
C VAL A 31 2.95 -2.18 -1.95
N PHE A 32 2.17 -1.11 -2.07
CA PHE A 32 2.15 -0.19 -3.20
C PHE A 32 1.89 1.24 -2.71
N TRP A 33 2.28 2.23 -3.53
CA TRP A 33 2.12 3.64 -3.22
C TRP A 33 1.52 4.35 -4.43
N VAL A 34 0.59 5.25 -4.18
CA VAL A 34 0.01 6.11 -5.21
C VAL A 34 0.12 7.54 -4.70
N ARG A 35 0.49 8.48 -5.59
CA ARG A 35 0.48 9.89 -5.22
C ARG A 35 -0.96 10.37 -5.10
N GLU A 36 -1.21 11.27 -4.14
CA GLU A 36 -2.49 11.95 -4.03
C GLU A 36 -2.82 12.65 -5.36
N GLY A 37 -4.08 12.53 -5.80
CA GLY A 37 -4.55 13.08 -7.08
C GLY A 37 -4.08 12.34 -8.34
N MET A 38 -3.26 11.28 -8.24
CA MET A 38 -2.80 10.53 -9.41
C MET A 38 -3.92 9.68 -10.06
N LEU A 39 -4.90 9.25 -9.27
CA LEU A 39 -6.06 8.49 -9.72
C LEU A 39 -7.34 9.21 -9.29
N SER A 40 -8.37 9.17 -10.13
CA SER A 40 -9.72 9.51 -9.70
C SER A 40 -10.23 8.50 -8.67
N ASP A 41 -11.23 8.88 -7.85
CA ASP A 41 -11.83 7.99 -6.86
C ASP A 41 -12.35 6.67 -7.47
N GLU A 42 -12.88 6.73 -8.69
CA GLU A 42 -13.38 5.56 -9.41
C GLU A 42 -12.24 4.62 -9.84
N LEU A 43 -11.15 5.18 -10.37
CA LEU A 43 -9.96 4.42 -10.73
C LEU A 43 -9.29 3.84 -9.49
N MET A 44 -9.25 4.58 -8.38
CA MET A 44 -8.72 4.09 -7.11
C MET A 44 -9.53 2.89 -6.60
N ARG A 45 -10.87 2.97 -6.59
CA ARG A 45 -11.72 1.83 -6.22
C ARG A 45 -11.49 0.61 -7.09
N THR A 46 -11.43 0.80 -8.40
CA THR A 46 -11.17 -0.29 -9.38
C THR A 46 -9.80 -0.91 -9.16
N PHE A 47 -8.78 -0.08 -8.91
CA PHE A 47 -7.43 -0.51 -8.62
C PHE A 47 -7.38 -1.37 -7.33
N LEU A 48 -8.01 -0.90 -6.25
CA LEU A 48 -8.05 -1.63 -4.97
C LEU A 48 -8.77 -2.98 -5.10
N GLU A 49 -9.91 -3.04 -5.83
CA GLU A 49 -10.61 -4.31 -6.10
C GLU A 49 -9.77 -5.31 -6.91
N THR A 50 -9.14 -4.82 -7.97
CA THR A 50 -8.29 -5.67 -8.80
C THR A 50 -7.08 -6.18 -8.01
N TRP A 51 -6.44 -5.30 -7.24
CA TRP A 51 -5.24 -5.63 -6.48
C TRP A 51 -5.49 -6.63 -5.35
N GLN A 52 -6.61 -6.50 -4.64
CA GLN A 52 -6.93 -7.42 -3.56
C GLN A 52 -7.37 -8.79 -4.06
N THR A 53 -7.80 -8.92 -5.31
CA THR A 53 -8.26 -10.19 -5.88
C THR A 53 -7.06 -11.09 -6.22
N LYS A 54 -7.07 -12.31 -5.69
CA LYS A 54 -6.08 -13.35 -5.98
C LYS A 54 -6.46 -14.09 -7.27
N ARG A 55 -5.53 -14.92 -7.78
CA ARG A 55 -5.77 -15.72 -9.00
C ARG A 55 -6.91 -16.72 -8.87
N ASP A 56 -7.23 -17.15 -7.64
CA ASP A 56 -8.35 -18.05 -7.34
C ASP A 56 -9.69 -17.31 -7.17
N GLY A 57 -9.72 -15.99 -7.40
CA GLY A 57 -10.90 -15.15 -7.22
C GLY A 57 -11.19 -14.74 -5.77
N THR A 58 -10.42 -15.24 -4.79
CA THR A 58 -10.58 -14.82 -3.39
C THR A 58 -9.92 -13.47 -3.12
N LYS A 59 -10.41 -12.74 -2.12
CA LYS A 59 -9.82 -11.45 -1.71
C LYS A 59 -8.70 -11.66 -0.69
N ARG A 60 -7.61 -10.90 -0.80
CA ARG A 60 -6.54 -10.78 0.22
C ARG A 60 -7.05 -10.10 1.51
N GLY A 61 -8.00 -9.19 1.35
CA GLY A 61 -8.43 -8.26 2.40
C GLY A 61 -7.53 -7.02 2.43
N ILE A 62 -8.12 -5.83 2.39
CA ILE A 62 -7.44 -4.55 2.58
C ILE A 62 -7.98 -3.94 3.87
N VAL A 63 -7.09 -3.50 4.76
CA VAL A 63 -7.45 -2.74 5.95
C VAL A 63 -7.16 -1.27 5.67
N GLU A 64 -8.20 -0.45 5.68
CA GLU A 64 -8.07 1.01 5.63
C GLU A 64 -7.86 1.54 7.05
N ILE A 65 -6.75 2.26 7.26
CA ILE A 65 -6.51 2.97 8.53
C ILE A 65 -7.12 4.36 8.39
N LYS A 66 -8.19 4.61 9.15
CA LYS A 66 -8.79 5.95 9.27
C LYS A 66 -8.18 6.66 10.47
N THR A 67 -7.64 7.84 10.24
CA THR A 67 -7.24 8.82 11.28
C THR A 67 -8.39 9.78 11.56
#